data_AF-A0A7J7JYS4-F1
#
_entry.id   AF-A0A7J7JYS4-F1
#
_cell.length_a   1.000
_cell.length_b   1.000
_cell.length_c   1.000
_cell.angle_alpha   90.00
_cell.angle_beta   90.00
_cell.angle_gamma   90.00
#
_symmetry.space_group_name_H-M   'P 1'
#
loop_
_entity.id
_entity.type
_entity.pdbx_description
1 polymer ?
#
loop_
_entity_poly.entity_id
_entity_poly.type
_entity_poly.pdbx_seq_one_letter_code
_entity_poly.pdbx_strand_id
1 'polypeptide(L)'
;MGTEDDLSDLSEDDDIIVPEEDETHQNVEIRLTVTPTTHPKVKQLFNNTNEVYRMTKKRGRALIINNEHFSGNPDLQRKGSSADVENMANVMKAFKFEVLIRQNLKAEVI
;
A
#
# COMPACT_ATOMS: atom_id res chain seq x y z
N MET A 1 -49.01 -16.37 -41.38
CA MET A 1 -48.96 -17.82 -41.10
C MET A 1 -47.49 -18.17 -41.21
N GLY A 2 -46.70 -18.08 -40.14
CA GLY A 2 -46.81 -18.90 -38.92
C GLY A 2 -46.39 -20.31 -39.31
N THR A 3 -45.20 -20.81 -38.95
CA THR A 3 -44.76 -21.16 -37.58
C THR A 3 -43.22 -21.15 -37.49
N GLU A 4 -42.66 -20.52 -36.45
CA GLU A 4 -41.99 -21.16 -35.28
C GLU A 4 -40.58 -21.65 -35.63
N ASP A 5 -39.55 -20.88 -35.31
CA ASP A 5 -38.86 -20.86 -34.01
C ASP A 5 -38.22 -22.23 -33.69
N ASP A 6 -37.10 -22.51 -34.35
CA ASP A 6 -36.19 -23.61 -34.02
C ASP A 6 -34.88 -23.02 -33.46
N LEU A 7 -34.97 -22.43 -32.28
CA LEU A 7 -33.84 -22.13 -31.39
C LEU A 7 -34.32 -22.29 -29.94
N SER A 8 -34.70 -23.51 -29.57
CA SER A 8 -34.94 -23.92 -28.19
C SER A 8 -34.09 -25.13 -27.86
N ASP A 9 -32.81 -24.94 -27.55
CA ASP A 9 -32.12 -25.77 -26.55
C ASP A 9 -30.75 -25.19 -26.19
N LEU A 10 -30.73 -24.21 -25.27
CA LEU A 10 -29.58 -23.91 -24.40
C LEU A 10 -30.13 -23.24 -23.13
N SER A 11 -30.97 -23.95 -22.40
CA SER A 11 -30.92 -23.95 -20.93
C SER A 11 -29.96 -25.10 -20.56
N GLU A 12 -29.10 -25.03 -19.57
CA GLU A 12 -29.29 -24.51 -18.22
C GLU A 12 -27.98 -23.92 -17.72
N ASP A 13 -28.11 -22.93 -16.85
CA ASP A 13 -27.06 -22.34 -16.04
C ASP A 13 -26.30 -23.44 -15.28
N ASP A 14 -25.16 -23.88 -15.82
CA ASP A 14 -24.09 -24.38 -14.97
C ASP A 14 -23.56 -23.17 -14.21
N ASP A 15 -24.19 -22.89 -13.07
CA ASP A 15 -23.59 -22.14 -11.98
C ASP A 15 -22.20 -22.74 -11.76
N ILE A 16 -21.18 -22.09 -12.32
CA ILE A 16 -19.80 -22.32 -11.94
C ILE A 16 -19.76 -21.88 -10.49
N ILE A 17 -19.92 -22.84 -9.58
CA ILE A 17 -19.55 -22.70 -8.19
C ILE A 17 -18.05 -22.47 -8.23
N VAL A 18 -17.66 -21.20 -8.30
CA VAL A 18 -16.30 -20.79 -7.98
C VAL A 18 -16.19 -21.15 -6.50
N PRO A 19 -15.35 -22.14 -6.12
CA PRO A 19 -15.15 -22.41 -4.71
C PRO A 19 -14.73 -21.08 -4.08
N GLU A 20 -15.48 -20.63 -3.07
CA GLU A 20 -14.99 -19.60 -2.16
C GLU A 20 -13.73 -20.18 -1.54
N GLU A 21 -12.58 -19.88 -2.15
CA GLU A 21 -11.30 -20.14 -1.53
C GLU A 21 -11.28 -19.26 -0.27
N ASP A 22 -11.48 -19.93 0.86
CA ASP A 22 -11.19 -19.43 2.19
C ASP A 22 -9.67 -19.21 2.25
N GLU A 23 -9.21 -18.15 1.59
CA GLU A 23 -7.88 -17.62 1.69
C GLU A 23 -7.75 -17.09 3.11
N THR A 24 -7.45 -18.00 4.03
CA THR A 24 -6.91 -17.67 5.35
C THR A 24 -5.58 -16.95 5.13
N HIS A 25 -5.68 -15.65 4.88
CA HIS A 25 -4.55 -14.75 4.79
C HIS A 25 -3.85 -14.79 6.14
N GLN A 26 -2.84 -15.64 6.26
CA GLN A 26 -1.96 -15.67 7.41
C GLN A 26 -1.45 -14.24 7.60
N ASN A 27 -1.78 -13.65 8.75
CA ASN A 27 -1.25 -12.37 9.18
C ASN A 27 0.27 -12.51 9.33
N VAL A 28 1.01 -12.21 8.25
CA VAL A 28 2.46 -12.14 8.28
C VAL A 28 2.82 -10.84 8.98
N GLU A 29 3.21 -10.92 10.26
CA GLU A 29 3.71 -9.77 11.01
C GLU A 29 5.08 -9.36 10.43
N ILE A 30 5.10 -8.37 9.54
CA ILE A 30 6.34 -7.83 8.98
C ILE A 30 6.99 -6.92 10.03
N ARG A 31 7.98 -7.46 10.76
CA ARG A 31 8.80 -6.68 11.69
C ARG A 31 9.86 -5.86 10.96
N LEU A 32 9.57 -4.59 10.69
CA LEU A 32 10.52 -3.64 10.13
C LEU A 32 11.55 -3.22 11.18
N THR A 33 12.84 -3.46 10.91
CA THR A 33 13.94 -3.02 11.78
C THR A 33 14.85 -2.05 11.03
N VAL A 34 15.23 -0.94 11.68
CA VAL A 34 16.19 0.02 11.13
C VAL A 34 17.51 -0.12 11.87
N THR A 35 18.55 -0.55 11.17
CA THR A 35 19.89 -0.70 11.73
C THR A 35 20.57 0.67 11.86
N PRO A 36 21.01 1.08 13.07
CA PRO A 36 21.72 2.34 13.25
C PRO A 36 23.03 2.38 12.47
N THR A 37 23.43 3.57 12.02
CA THR A 37 24.69 3.78 11.30
C THR A 37 25.94 3.54 12.15
N THR A 38 25.79 3.48 13.48
CA THR A 38 26.85 3.08 14.41
C THR A 38 27.17 1.58 14.35
N HIS A 39 26.32 0.77 13.73
CA HIS A 39 26.48 -0.67 13.64
C HIS A 39 27.73 -1.05 12.81
N PRO A 40 28.59 -1.99 13.25
CA PRO A 40 29.86 -2.31 12.59
C PRO A 40 29.74 -2.67 11.11
N LYS A 41 28.70 -3.44 10.74
CA LYS A 41 28.41 -3.82 9.34
C LYS A 41 28.12 -2.63 8.43
N VAL A 42 27.64 -1.51 8.98
CA VAL A 42 27.23 -0.33 8.22
C VAL A 42 28.42 0.63 7.98
N LYS A 43 29.39 0.68 8.92
CA LYS A 43 30.60 1.51 8.78
C LYS A 43 31.48 1.13 7.58
N GLN A 44 31.49 -0.14 7.19
CA GLN A 44 32.29 -0.62 6.05
C GLN A 44 31.69 -0.25 4.68
N LEU A 45 30.41 0.13 4.62
CA LEU A 45 29.68 0.37 3.37
C LEU A 45 29.72 1.85 2.92
N PHE A 46 30.12 2.76 3.79
CA PHE A 46 30.16 4.19 3.49
C PHE A 46 31.57 4.64 3.08
N ASN A 47 31.97 4.33 1.84
CA ASN A 47 33.08 4.99 1.14
C ASN A 47 32.60 6.35 0.59
N ASN A 48 32.00 7.16 1.46
CA ASN A 48 31.40 8.42 1.05
C ASN A 48 32.50 9.39 0.62
N THR A 49 32.52 9.71 -0.68
CA THR A 49 33.22 10.87 -1.22
C THR A 49 32.76 12.13 -0.47
N ASN A 50 33.53 13.21 -0.49
CA ASN A 50 33.31 14.42 0.32
C ASN A 50 31.98 15.19 0.04
N GLU A 51 31.05 14.61 -0.71
CA GLU A 51 29.80 15.23 -1.16
C GLU A 51 28.56 14.49 -0.62
N VAL A 52 28.38 14.48 0.71
CA VAL A 52 27.17 13.93 1.34
C VAL A 52 26.35 15.05 1.96
N TYR A 53 25.02 15.01 1.77
CA TYR A 53 24.09 15.92 2.44
C TYR A 53 24.24 15.83 3.96
N ARG A 54 24.33 16.99 4.61
CA ARG A 54 24.43 17.06 6.06
C ARG A 54 23.11 16.63 6.71
N MET A 55 23.11 15.44 7.32
CA MET A 55 21.98 14.93 8.09
C MET A 55 22.24 15.07 9.59
N THR A 56 21.27 15.59 10.35
CA THR A 56 21.39 15.79 11.81
C THR A 56 20.35 14.95 12.58
N LYS A 57 20.40 15.00 13.93
CA LYS A 57 19.41 14.33 14.80
C LYS A 57 17.98 14.80 14.54
N LYS A 58 17.78 16.06 14.11
CA LYS A 58 16.49 16.54 13.61
C LYS A 58 16.48 16.29 12.10
N ARG A 59 15.99 15.10 11.70
CA ARG A 59 16.14 14.62 10.32
C ARG A 59 15.26 15.37 9.33
N GLY A 60 14.13 15.89 9.80
CA GLY A 60 13.16 16.64 9.02
C GLY A 60 11.74 16.16 9.26
N ARG A 61 10.85 16.51 8.34
CA ARG A 61 9.45 16.08 8.31
C ARG A 61 9.20 15.12 7.16
N ALA A 62 8.28 14.18 7.35
CA ALA A 62 7.77 13.31 6.31
C ALA A 62 6.25 13.50 6.22
N LEU A 63 5.76 13.88 5.05
CA LEU A 63 4.33 13.96 4.77
C LEU A 63 3.91 12.70 4.01
N ILE A 64 2.93 11.97 4.55
CA ILE A 64 2.32 10.81 3.90
C ILE A 64 0.89 11.21 3.53
N ILE A 65 0.59 11.22 2.24
CA ILE A 65 -0.78 11.43 1.73
C ILE A 65 -1.28 10.08 1.24
N ASN A 66 -2.33 9.56 1.86
CA ASN A 66 -2.98 8.32 1.43
C ASN A 66 -4.41 8.58 0.98
N ASN A 67 -4.64 8.46 -0.33
CA ASN A 67 -5.97 8.46 -0.90
C ASN A 67 -6.41 7.00 -1.06
N GLU A 68 -7.28 6.56 -0.16
CA GLU A 68 -7.88 5.23 -0.16
C GLU A 68 -9.16 5.21 -1.00
N HIS A 69 -9.93 6.30 -0.95
CA HIS A 69 -11.21 6.45 -1.63
C HIS A 69 -11.15 7.58 -2.67
N PHE A 70 -11.82 7.38 -3.80
CA PHE A 70 -11.88 8.33 -4.90
C PHE A 70 -13.32 8.74 -5.20
N SER A 71 -13.58 10.04 -5.19
CA SER A 71 -14.92 10.56 -5.47
C SER A 71 -15.32 10.28 -6.92
N GLY A 72 -16.55 9.80 -7.14
CA GLY A 72 -17.07 9.52 -8.48
C GLY A 72 -16.88 8.08 -8.94
N ASN A 73 -16.18 7.25 -8.16
CA ASN A 73 -16.14 5.81 -8.40
C ASN A 73 -16.03 5.03 -7.07
N PRO A 74 -17.15 4.55 -6.51
CA PRO A 74 -17.16 3.83 -5.23
C PRO A 74 -16.44 2.48 -5.29
N ASP A 75 -16.28 1.89 -6.47
CA ASP A 75 -15.58 0.61 -6.66
C ASP A 75 -14.05 0.79 -6.63
N LEU A 76 -13.57 2.02 -6.82
CA LEU A 76 -12.16 2.36 -6.68
C LEU A 76 -11.82 2.65 -5.21
N GLN A 77 -11.66 1.57 -4.45
CA GLN A 77 -11.08 1.59 -3.10
C GLN A 77 -9.72 0.90 -3.08
N ARG A 78 -8.69 1.57 -2.57
CA ARG A 78 -7.36 0.98 -2.34
C ARG A 78 -7.32 0.19 -1.04
N LYS A 79 -8.00 -0.96 -1.01
CA LYS A 79 -7.98 -1.90 0.11
C LYS A 79 -6.54 -2.27 0.47
N GLY A 80 -6.23 -2.30 1.76
CA GLY A 80 -4.88 -2.55 2.26
C GLY A 80 -3.95 -1.33 2.30
N SER A 81 -4.35 -0.17 1.76
CA SER A 81 -3.51 1.04 1.80
C SER A 81 -3.23 1.55 3.23
N SER A 82 -4.05 1.18 4.22
CA SER A 82 -3.78 1.45 5.63
C SER A 82 -2.51 0.75 6.12
N ALA A 83 -2.23 -0.47 5.66
CA ALA A 83 -1.00 -1.20 5.98
C ALA A 83 0.23 -0.49 5.38
N ASP A 84 0.12 0.05 4.16
CA ASP A 84 1.19 0.86 3.57
C ASP A 84 1.48 2.10 4.42
N VAL A 85 0.44 2.81 4.86
CA VAL A 85 0.56 4.01 5.71
C VAL A 85 1.25 3.68 7.02
N GLU A 86 0.83 2.60 7.69
CA GLU A 86 1.42 2.16 8.95
C GLU A 86 2.89 1.80 8.77
N ASN A 87 3.20 0.94 7.81
CA ASN A 87 4.56 0.48 7.53
C ASN A 87 5.48 1.66 7.20
N MET A 88 5.04 2.57 6.33
CA MET A 88 5.82 3.74 5.96
C MET A 88 6.00 4.72 7.13
N ALA A 89 4.97 4.96 7.92
CA ALA A 89 5.08 5.82 9.10
C ALA A 89 6.07 5.24 10.11
N ASN A 90 6.05 3.92 10.31
CA ASN A 90 6.97 3.23 11.22
C ASN A 90 8.42 3.34 10.76
N VAL A 91 8.69 3.16 9.47
CA VAL A 91 10.03 3.34 8.88
C VAL A 91 10.51 4.78 9.05
N MET A 92 9.68 5.78 8.71
CA MET A 92 10.06 7.19 8.80
C MET A 92 10.31 7.64 10.25
N LYS A 93 9.51 7.16 11.21
CA LYS A 93 9.72 7.40 12.65
C LYS A 93 11.00 6.73 13.16
N ALA A 94 11.26 5.49 12.76
CA ALA A 94 12.51 4.79 13.11
C ALA A 94 13.74 5.56 12.59
N PHE A 95 13.58 6.16 11.42
CA PHE A 95 14.49 7.10 10.80
C PHE A 95 14.53 8.51 11.42
N LYS A 96 13.78 8.77 12.49
CA LYS A 96 13.75 10.04 13.25
C LYS A 96 13.18 11.24 12.49
N PHE A 97 12.30 11.01 11.51
CA PHE A 97 11.46 12.06 10.94
C PHE A 97 10.23 12.33 11.82
N GLU A 98 9.77 13.58 11.82
CA GLU A 98 8.43 13.95 12.28
C GLU A 98 7.42 13.61 11.17
N VAL A 99 6.52 12.65 11.43
CA VAL A 99 5.60 12.13 10.40
C VAL A 99 4.24 12.81 10.52
N LEU A 100 3.77 13.41 9.42
CA LEU A 100 2.43 13.94 9.25
C LEU A 100 1.68 13.09 8.23
N ILE A 101 0.48 12.64 8.58
CA ILE A 101 -0.37 11.82 7.70
C ILE A 101 -1.60 12.65 7.30
N ARG A 102 -1.98 12.56 6.03
CA ARG A 102 -3.21 13.11 5.47
C ARG A 102 -3.92 12.03 4.67
N GLN A 103 -5.25 12.01 4.72
CA GLN A 103 -6.06 11.01 4.06
C GLN A 103 -7.07 11.64 3.12
N ASN A 104 -7.28 11.00 1.97
CA ASN A 104 -8.35 11.29 1.01
C ASN A 104 -8.45 12.79 0.67
N LEU A 105 -7.31 13.41 0.34
CA LEU A 105 -7.26 14.81 -0.05
C LEU A 105 -7.69 14.98 -1.50
N LYS A 106 -8.47 16.04 -1.76
CA LYS A 106 -8.73 16.51 -3.12
C LYS A 106 -7.51 17.27 -3.66
N ALA A 107 -7.41 17.35 -4.98
CA ALA A 107 -6.29 17.99 -5.66
C ALA A 107 -6.06 19.45 -5.23
N GLU A 108 -7.13 20.19 -4.92
CA GLU A 108 -7.02 21.61 -4.51
C GLU A 108 -6.44 21.80 -3.10
N VAL A 109 -6.32 20.71 -2.32
CA VAL A 109 -5.86 20.71 -0.93
C VAL A 109 -4.44 20.11 -0.80
N ILE A 110 -3.92 19.49 -1.86
CA ILE A 110 -2.56 18.97 -1.95
C ILE A 110 -1.61 20.10 -2.35
#